data_AF-A0A972A3X7-F1
#
_entry.id   AF-A0A972A3X7-F1
#
_cell.length_a   1.000
_cell.length_b   1.000
_cell.length_c   1.000
_cell.angle_alpha   90.00
_cell.angle_beta   90.00
_cell.angle_gamma   90.00
#
_symmetry.space_group_name_H-M   'P 1'
#
loop_
_entity.id
_entity.type
_entity.pdbx_description
1 polymer ?
#
loop_
_entity_poly.entity_id
_entity_poly.type
_entity_poly.pdbx_seq_one_letter_code
_entity_poly.pdbx_strand_id
1 'polypeptide(L)'
;MARKKKELPLLEDILITDVAAEGKAIAKVDGRALFVPFAVPGDVVDIQLTRKKNSFAEGRIVDFKKYSENRTEPFCSHFGVCGGCKWQMLPYDQQLKHKHQQV
;
A
#
# COMPACT_ATOMS: atom_id res chain seq x y z
N MET A 1 -27.76 -17.68 -6.01
CA MET A 1 -26.95 -17.41 -7.23
C MET A 1 -25.92 -16.34 -6.89
N ALA A 2 -24.65 -16.71 -6.74
CA ALA A 2 -23.59 -15.75 -6.41
C ALA A 2 -23.35 -14.83 -7.62
N ARG A 3 -23.57 -13.52 -7.46
CA ARG A 3 -23.19 -12.52 -8.49
C ARG A 3 -21.73 -12.74 -8.84
N LYS A 4 -21.42 -13.13 -10.09
CA LYS A 4 -20.06 -13.12 -10.63
C LYS A 4 -19.50 -11.72 -10.40
N LYS A 5 -18.60 -11.60 -9.43
CA LYS A 5 -17.95 -10.33 -9.10
C LYS A 5 -17.07 -10.01 -10.29
N LYS A 6 -17.39 -8.96 -11.04
CA LYS A 6 -16.57 -8.48 -12.15
C LYS A 6 -15.14 -8.34 -11.62
N GLU A 7 -14.19 -9.03 -12.24
CA GLU A 7 -12.78 -8.85 -11.91
C GLU A 7 -12.44 -7.38 -12.14
N LEU A 8 -11.99 -6.74 -11.07
CA LEU A 8 -11.56 -5.35 -11.15
C LEU A 8 -10.22 -5.32 -11.92
N PRO A 9 -9.91 -4.22 -12.61
CA PRO A 9 -8.71 -4.16 -13.43
C PRO A 9 -7.43 -4.31 -12.58
N LEU A 10 -6.42 -4.93 -13.19
CA LEU A 10 -5.04 -4.85 -12.75
C LEU A 10 -4.48 -3.50 -13.15
N LEU A 11 -3.81 -2.82 -12.22
CA LEU A 11 -3.09 -1.58 -12.47
C LEU A 11 -1.60 -1.91 -12.44
N GLU A 12 -0.89 -1.64 -13.52
CA GLU A 12 0.53 -1.96 -13.66
C GLU A 12 1.39 -0.70 -13.42
N ASP A 13 2.63 -0.91 -12.98
CA ASP A 13 3.64 0.14 -12.83
C ASP A 13 3.21 1.35 -11.96
N ILE A 14 2.46 1.08 -10.89
CA ILE A 14 1.98 2.14 -10.00
C ILE A 14 3.05 2.53 -8.99
N LEU A 15 3.46 3.80 -9.04
CA LEU A 15 4.34 4.42 -8.05
C LEU A 15 3.58 4.72 -6.77
N ILE A 16 4.09 4.19 -5.66
CA ILE A 16 3.64 4.53 -4.32
C ILE A 16 4.22 5.88 -3.92
N THR A 17 3.34 6.84 -3.62
CA THR A 17 3.73 8.23 -3.37
C THR A 17 3.86 8.55 -1.89
N ASP A 18 3.04 7.93 -1.03
CA ASP A 18 2.98 8.29 0.38
C ASP A 18 2.43 7.16 1.27
N VAL A 19 2.43 7.35 2.59
CA VAL A 19 1.83 6.45 3.58
C VAL A 19 0.67 7.15 4.29
N ALA A 20 -0.50 6.51 4.27
CA ALA A 20 -1.68 6.91 5.03
C ALA A 20 -1.61 6.51 6.50
N ALA A 21 -2.63 6.92 7.25
CA ALA A 21 -2.95 6.32 8.54
C ALA A 21 -3.11 4.80 8.45
N GLU A 22 -2.86 4.13 9.58
CA GLU A 22 -3.06 2.69 9.76
C GLU A 22 -2.25 1.75 8.86
N GLY A 23 -1.03 2.08 8.44
CA GLY A 23 -0.23 1.07 7.72
C GLY A 23 -0.40 1.03 6.22
N LYS A 24 -1.32 1.83 5.66
CA LYS A 24 -1.67 1.76 4.25
C LYS A 24 -0.77 2.71 3.46
N ALA A 25 -0.28 2.26 2.33
CA ALA A 25 0.36 3.11 1.35
C ALA A 25 -0.71 3.78 0.45
N ILE A 26 -0.39 4.95 -0.08
CA ILE A 26 -1.21 5.71 -1.02
C ILE A 26 -0.46 5.85 -2.33
N ALA A 27 -1.20 5.59 -3.41
CA ALA A 27 -0.88 6.04 -4.76
C ALA A 27 -2.05 6.86 -5.33
N LYS A 28 -1.78 7.68 -6.34
CA LYS A 28 -2.82 8.43 -7.05
C LYS A 28 -2.96 7.88 -8.47
N VAL A 29 -4.15 7.36 -8.78
CA VAL A 29 -4.47 6.79 -10.10
C VAL A 29 -5.77 7.42 -10.61
N ASP A 30 -5.75 7.99 -11.81
CA ASP A 30 -6.90 8.67 -12.43
C ASP A 30 -7.61 9.68 -11.52
N GLY A 31 -6.83 10.46 -10.77
CA GLY A 31 -7.35 11.46 -9.83
C GLY A 31 -7.97 10.89 -8.55
N ARG A 32 -7.91 9.57 -8.32
CA ARG A 32 -8.43 8.90 -7.13
C ARG A 32 -7.29 8.41 -6.24
N ALA A 33 -7.52 8.41 -4.93
CA ALA A 33 -6.61 7.80 -3.98
C ALA A 33 -6.75 6.26 -4.06
N LEU A 34 -5.63 5.57 -4.20
CA LEU A 34 -5.52 4.13 -4.18
C LEU A 34 -4.78 3.71 -2.91
N PHE A 35 -5.46 2.98 -2.03
CA PHE A 35 -4.89 2.46 -0.80
C PHE A 35 -4.43 1.03 -0.98
N VAL A 36 -3.19 0.76 -0.57
CA VAL A 36 -2.56 -0.56 -0.73
C VAL A 36 -1.77 -0.90 0.53
N PRO A 37 -1.94 -2.10 1.11
CA PRO A 37 -1.12 -2.51 2.25
C PRO A 37 0.29 -2.94 1.80
N PHE A 38 1.24 -2.95 2.75
CA PHE A 38 2.57 -3.54 2.59
C PHE A 38 3.49 -2.88 1.53
N ALA A 39 3.27 -1.60 1.26
CA ALA A 39 4.07 -0.77 0.36
C ALA A 39 4.72 0.41 1.08
N VAL A 40 5.83 0.90 0.53
CA VAL A 40 6.62 2.04 1.02
C VAL A 40 6.71 3.11 -0.08
N PRO A 41 6.76 4.42 0.25
CA PRO A 41 6.95 5.47 -0.75
C PRO A 41 8.20 5.22 -1.59
N GLY A 42 8.04 5.27 -2.92
CA GLY A 42 9.08 4.93 -3.90
C GLY A 42 9.02 3.52 -4.46
N ASP A 43 8.19 2.62 -3.89
CA ASP A 43 7.92 1.31 -4.50
C ASP A 43 7.15 1.50 -5.82
N VAL A 44 7.49 0.70 -6.84
CA VAL A 44 6.73 0.59 -8.10
C VAL A 44 6.15 -0.81 -8.16
N VAL A 45 4.82 -0.91 -8.22
CA VAL A 45 4.11 -2.18 -8.01
C VAL A 45 2.92 -2.35 -8.94
N ASP A 46 2.62 -3.61 -9.26
CA ASP A 46 1.37 -3.98 -9.90
C ASP A 46 0.31 -4.25 -8.82
N ILE A 47 -0.86 -3.67 -8.98
CA ILE A 47 -1.93 -3.66 -7.98
C ILE A 47 -3.20 -4.25 -8.58
N GLN A 48 -3.63 -5.38 -8.00
CA GLN A 48 -4.96 -5.91 -8.26
C GLN A 48 -5.97 -5.16 -7.41
N LEU A 49 -6.86 -4.40 -8.05
CA LEU A 49 -7.97 -3.75 -7.35
C LEU A 49 -8.87 -4.81 -6.71
N THR A 50 -9.25 -4.58 -5.45
CA THR A 50 -10.16 -5.45 -4.68
C THR A 50 -11.48 -4.75 -4.38
N ARG A 51 -11.45 -3.42 -4.25
CA ARG A 51 -12.62 -2.56 -4.03
C ARG A 51 -12.46 -1.24 -4.75
N LYS A 52 -13.53 -0.77 -5.39
CA LYS A 52 -13.60 0.54 -6.04
C LYS A 52 -14.79 1.31 -5.46
N LYS A 53 -14.53 2.48 -4.89
CA LYS A 53 -15.55 3.46 -4.47
C LYS A 53 -15.42 4.72 -5.32
N ASN A 54 -16.37 5.65 -5.18
CA ASN A 54 -16.38 6.88 -5.98
C ASN A 54 -15.16 7.79 -5.68
N SER A 55 -14.73 7.86 -4.42
CA SER A 55 -13.64 8.72 -3.97
C SER A 55 -12.28 8.02 -3.87
N PHE A 56 -12.25 6.71 -3.63
CA PHE A 56 -11.02 5.95 -3.47
C PHE A 56 -11.14 4.50 -3.95
N ALA A 57 -10.01 3.87 -4.19
CA ALA A 57 -9.90 2.44 -4.47
C ALA A 57 -9.01 1.75 -3.43
N GLU A 58 -9.23 0.46 -3.21
CA GLU A 58 -8.36 -0.39 -2.41
C GLU A 58 -7.88 -1.56 -3.27
N GLY A 59 -6.60 -1.89 -3.15
CA GLY A 59 -5.97 -2.97 -3.91
C GLY A 59 -5.02 -3.78 -3.06
N ARG A 60 -4.55 -4.89 -3.65
CA ARG A 60 -3.44 -5.67 -3.12
C ARG A 60 -2.30 -5.68 -4.14
N ILE A 61 -1.08 -5.66 -3.65
CA ILE A 61 0.11 -5.81 -4.49
C ILE A 61 0.12 -7.25 -5.02
N VAL A 62 0.31 -7.40 -6.32
CA VAL A 62 0.51 -8.71 -6.96
C VAL A 62 1.94 -8.92 -7.40
N ASP A 63 2.65 -7.83 -7.74
CA ASP A 63 4.05 -7.89 -8.15
C ASP A 63 4.78 -6.60 -7.77
N PHE A 64 6.07 -6.72 -7.44
CA PHE A 64 6.95 -5.58 -7.17
C PHE A 64 7.91 -5.41 -8.34
N LYS A 65 7.74 -4.34 -9.12
CA LYS A 65 8.64 -4.00 -10.22
C LYS A 65 9.93 -3.36 -9.73
N LYS A 66 9.81 -2.51 -8.72
CA LYS A 66 10.95 -1.85 -8.09
C LYS A 66 10.68 -1.64 -6.60
N TYR A 67 11.60 -2.07 -5.76
CA TYR A 67 11.60 -1.71 -4.35
C TYR A 67 12.21 -0.32 -4.15
N SER A 68 11.62 0.43 -3.21
CA SER A 68 12.15 1.70 -2.73
C SER A 68 13.46 1.50 -1.98
N GLU A 69 14.40 2.42 -2.15
CA GLU A 69 15.62 2.49 -1.33
C GLU A 69 15.29 2.84 0.13
N ASN A 70 14.14 3.45 0.38
CA ASN A 70 13.65 3.76 1.71
C ASN A 70 12.97 2.57 2.39
N ARG A 71 13.07 1.35 1.84
CA ARG A 71 12.49 0.16 2.47
C ARG A 71 13.47 -0.43 3.48
N THR A 72 12.97 -0.82 4.64
CA THR A 72 13.72 -1.57 5.64
C THR A 72 13.21 -3.01 5.71
N GLU A 73 14.09 -3.97 5.97
CA GLU A 73 13.66 -5.34 6.22
C GLU A 73 12.94 -5.43 7.59
N PRO A 74 11.68 -5.91 7.63
CA PRO A 74 10.99 -6.12 8.88
C PRO A 74 11.73 -7.14 9.76
N PHE A 75 12.05 -6.77 11.00
CA PHE A 75 12.77 -7.66 11.92
C PHE A 75 11.89 -8.80 12.46
N CYS A 76 10.55 -8.65 12.42
CA CYS A 76 9.63 -9.65 12.92
C CYS A 76 9.27 -10.65 11.82
N SER A 77 9.55 -11.92 12.07
CA SER A 77 9.19 -13.04 11.18
C SER A 77 7.67 -13.19 10.96
N HIS A 78 6.85 -12.64 11.86
CA HIS A 78 5.39 -12.65 11.74
C HIS A 78 4.81 -11.44 11.00
N PHE A 79 5.66 -10.52 10.51
CA PHE A 79 5.22 -9.34 9.77
C PHE A 79 4.44 -9.75 8.52
N GLY A 80 3.32 -9.06 8.26
CA GLY A 80 2.39 -9.42 7.17
C GLY A 80 1.31 -10.43 7.55
N VAL A 81 1.50 -11.23 8.61
CA VAL A 81 0.54 -12.27 9.04
C VAL A 81 -0.17 -11.91 10.35
N CYS A 82 0.59 -11.53 11.38
CA CYS A 82 0.05 -11.31 12.74
C CYS A 82 -0.82 -10.05 12.85
N GLY A 83 -0.64 -9.05 11.98
CA GLY A 83 -1.42 -7.81 11.97
C GLY A 83 -1.10 -6.81 13.10
N GLY A 84 -0.27 -7.18 14.08
CA GLY A 84 0.13 -6.30 15.17
C GLY A 84 1.04 -5.14 14.75
N CYS A 85 1.85 -5.34 13.71
CA CYS A 85 2.77 -4.32 13.20
C CYS A 85 2.38 -3.89 11.79
N LYS A 86 2.28 -2.57 11.58
CA LYS A 86 1.78 -1.97 10.34
C LYS A 86 2.88 -1.38 9.44
N TRP A 87 3.99 -0.93 10.02
CA TRP A 87 5.02 -0.14 9.33
C TRP A 87 6.45 -0.67 9.49
N GLN A 88 6.70 -1.92 9.89
CA GLN A 88 8.09 -2.38 10.10
C GLN A 88 8.98 -2.32 8.85
N MET A 89 8.37 -2.32 7.66
CA MET A 89 9.05 -2.12 6.38
C MET A 89 9.48 -0.68 6.11
N LEU A 90 9.06 0.27 6.94
CA LEU A 90 9.37 1.69 6.85
C LEU A 90 10.44 2.06 7.89
N PRO A 91 11.50 2.80 7.52
CA PRO A 91 12.50 3.31 8.45
C PRO A 91 11.87 4.09 9.61
N TYR A 92 12.48 3.97 10.78
CA TYR A 92 11.92 4.55 12.01
C TYR A 92 11.77 6.07 11.94
N ASP A 93 12.71 6.77 11.30
CA ASP A 93 12.64 8.23 11.08
C ASP A 93 11.40 8.62 10.24
N GLN A 94 11.08 7.83 9.21
CA GLN A 94 9.90 8.04 8.38
C GLN A 94 8.62 7.72 9.16
N GLN A 95 8.61 6.66 9.97
CA GLN A 95 7.48 6.36 10.85
C GLN A 95 7.17 7.54 11.79
N LEU A 96 8.19 8.17 12.36
CA LEU A 96 8.01 9.36 13.21
C LEU A 96 7.45 10.54 12.41
N LYS A 97 8.00 10.84 11.23
CA LYS A 97 7.50 11.92 10.36
C LYS A 97 6.02 11.77 10.07
N HIS A 98 5.58 10.57 9.66
CA HIS A 98 4.18 10.33 9.34
C HIS A 98 3.28 10.35 10.58
N LYS A 99 3.76 9.93 11.76
CA LYS A 99 3.01 10.07 13.01
C LYS A 99 2.81 11.54 13.37
N HIS A 100 3.83 12.36 13.24
CA HIS A 100 3.74 13.80 13.54
C HIS A 100 2.82 14.55 12.58
N GLN A 101 2.74 14.14 11.32
CA GLN A 101 1.80 14.73 10.33
C GLN A 101 0.33 14.37 10.58
N GLN A 102 0.06 13.33 11.38
CA GLN A 102 -1.30 12.87 11.68
C GLN A 102 -1.91 13.51 12.93
N VAL A 103 -1.13 14.32 13.66
CA VAL A 103 -1.55 15.02 14.89
C VAL A 103 -1.89 16.48 14.58
#